data_AF-A0AAN7E9T9-F1
#
_entry.id   AF-A0AAN7E9T9-F1
#
_cell.length_a   1.000
_cell.length_b   1.000
_cell.length_c   1.000
_cell.angle_alpha   90.00
_cell.angle_beta   90.00
_cell.angle_gamma   90.00
#
_symmetry.space_group_name_H-M   'P 1'
#
loop_
_entity.id
_entity.type
_entity.pdbx_description
1 polymer ?
#
loop_
_entity_poly.entity_id
_entity_poly.type
_entity_poly.pdbx_seq_one_letter_code
_entity_poly.pdbx_strand_id
1 'polypeptide(L)'
;MNSSTSNFQRESHRALLEKKMDRETHILLFAYPVQGHINPMLQISKRLASKGLRVTFVTTTSIGNSMQALPSHSINVEIISDGSEEAEDAESVDAALERYKLHVTKLSKAY
;
A
#
# COMPACT_ATOMS: atom_id res chain seq x y z
N MET A 1 -19.99 35.97 34.60
CA MET A 1 -20.54 35.21 33.44
C MET A 1 -19.42 34.83 32.44
N ASN A 2 -18.24 34.40 32.91
CA ASN A 2 -17.02 34.41 32.08
C ASN A 2 -16.39 33.00 31.97
N SER A 3 -16.81 32.08 32.84
CA SER A 3 -16.28 30.72 32.97
C SER A 3 -16.88 29.74 31.97
N SER A 4 -18.16 29.93 31.60
CA SER A 4 -18.84 29.08 30.61
C SER A 4 -18.31 29.30 29.19
N THR A 5 -17.96 30.54 28.84
CA THR A 5 -17.43 30.88 27.51
C THR A 5 -16.00 30.38 27.29
N SER A 6 -15.17 30.34 28.34
CA SER A 6 -13.78 29.85 28.24
C SER A 6 -13.70 28.32 28.15
N ASN A 7 -14.60 27.61 28.83
CA ASN A 7 -14.71 26.15 28.72
C ASN A 7 -15.22 25.74 27.33
N PHE A 8 -16.21 26.46 26.79
CA PHE A 8 -16.71 26.20 25.44
C PHE A 8 -15.64 26.39 24.36
N GLN A 9 -14.79 27.40 24.47
CA GLN A 9 -13.67 27.61 23.55
C GLN A 9 -12.57 26.55 23.68
N ARG A 10 -12.32 26.04 24.88
CA ARG A 10 -11.35 24.94 25.10
C ARG A 10 -11.87 23.61 24.56
N GLU A 11 -13.15 23.31 24.79
CA GLU A 11 -13.79 22.09 24.29
C GLU A 11 -13.91 22.10 22.76
N SER A 12 -14.26 23.22 22.16
CA SER A 12 -14.28 23.36 20.69
C SER A 12 -12.89 23.29 20.05
N HIS A 13 -11.86 23.87 20.68
CA HIS A 13 -10.47 23.70 20.22
C HIS A 13 -9.97 22.25 20.39
N ARG A 14 -10.31 21.57 21.49
CA ARG A 14 -10.03 20.13 21.69
C ARG A 14 -10.75 19.26 20.68
N ALA A 15 -12.04 19.50 20.42
CA ALA A 15 -12.81 18.78 19.43
C ALA A 15 -12.30 19.04 17.99
N LEU A 16 -11.76 20.23 17.71
CA LEU A 16 -11.05 20.53 16.46
C LEU A 16 -9.74 19.74 16.34
N LEU A 17 -8.98 19.60 17.42
CA LEU A 17 -7.75 18.81 17.47
C LEU A 17 -8.04 17.30 17.39
N GLU A 18 -9.08 16.80 18.04
CA GLU A 18 -9.55 15.41 17.94
C GLU A 18 -10.16 15.11 16.56
N LYS A 19 -10.86 16.07 15.95
CA LYS A 19 -11.34 15.95 14.56
C LYS A 19 -10.21 16.06 13.53
N LYS A 20 -9.07 16.60 13.95
CA LYS A 20 -7.76 16.49 13.31
C LYS A 20 -7.00 15.26 13.82
N MET A 21 -7.70 14.14 14.07
CA MET A 21 -7.06 12.83 13.95
C MET A 21 -6.37 12.81 12.59
N ASP A 22 -5.06 12.93 12.64
CA ASP A 22 -4.17 12.98 11.50
C ASP A 22 -4.35 11.66 10.75
N ARG A 23 -5.27 11.66 9.78
CA ARG A 23 -5.43 10.52 8.87
C ARG A 23 -4.21 10.57 7.96
N GLU A 24 -3.09 10.09 8.51
CA GLU A 24 -1.85 9.93 7.79
C GLU A 24 -2.18 9.16 6.50
N THR A 25 -2.01 9.82 5.37
CA THR A 25 -2.37 9.23 4.08
C THR A 25 -1.39 8.09 3.80
N HIS A 26 -1.91 6.87 3.82
CA HIS A 26 -1.15 5.66 3.53
C HIS A 26 -1.51 5.16 2.13
N ILE A 27 -0.49 5.04 1.28
CA ILE A 27 -0.65 4.57 -0.08
C ILE A 27 -0.19 3.12 -0.15
N LEU A 28 -1.09 2.22 -0.56
CA LEU A 28 -0.75 0.88 -1.01
C LEU A 28 -0.58 0.92 -2.54
N LEU A 29 0.60 0.52 -3.02
CA LEU A 29 0.91 0.52 -4.44
C LEU A 29 1.12 -0.91 -4.92
N PHE A 30 0.23 -1.40 -5.79
CA PHE A 30 0.29 -2.73 -6.36
C PHE A 30 0.97 -2.68 -7.73
N ALA A 31 2.05 -3.42 -7.89
CA ALA A 31 2.69 -3.53 -9.19
C ALA A 31 2.05 -4.63 -10.03
N TYR A 32 1.77 -4.30 -11.29
CA TYR A 32 1.27 -5.27 -12.25
C TYR A 32 2.35 -6.29 -12.59
N PRO A 33 2.06 -7.61 -12.61
CA PRO A 33 3.05 -8.66 -12.62
C PRO A 33 3.57 -8.96 -14.02
N VAL A 34 3.91 -7.92 -14.77
CA VAL A 34 4.44 -8.04 -16.13
C VAL A 34 5.82 -7.42 -16.20
N GLN A 35 6.69 -8.07 -16.97
CA GLN A 35 8.06 -7.65 -17.16
C GLN A 35 8.13 -6.17 -17.56
N GLY A 36 8.99 -5.42 -16.87
CA GLY A 36 9.19 -3.99 -17.12
C GLY A 36 8.34 -3.03 -16.27
N HIS A 37 7.30 -3.50 -15.56
CA HIS A 37 6.44 -2.63 -14.74
C HIS A 37 6.91 -2.43 -13.29
N ILE A 38 7.65 -3.39 -12.72
CA ILE A 38 8.08 -3.35 -11.30
C ILE A 38 8.99 -2.15 -11.01
N ASN A 39 10.02 -1.94 -11.83
CA ASN A 39 11.00 -0.87 -11.61
C ASN A 39 10.37 0.54 -11.70
N PRO A 40 9.58 0.88 -12.73
CA PRO A 40 8.85 2.14 -12.75
C PRO A 40 7.95 2.35 -11.52
N MET A 41 7.21 1.33 -11.10
CA MET A 41 6.33 1.42 -9.93
C MET A 41 7.12 1.63 -8.63
N LEU A 42 8.28 0.97 -8.47
CA LEU A 42 9.19 1.22 -7.34
C LEU A 42 9.70 2.66 -7.31
N GLN A 43 10.04 3.25 -8.47
CA GLN A 43 10.48 4.64 -8.53
C GLN A 43 9.34 5.61 -8.19
N ILE A 44 8.11 5.30 -8.59
CA ILE A 44 6.92 6.06 -8.18
C ILE A 44 6.76 5.99 -6.65
N SER A 45 6.85 4.81 -6.04
CA SER A 45 6.77 4.65 -4.58
C SER A 45 7.81 5.49 -3.84
N LYS A 46 9.06 5.46 -4.30
CA LYS A 46 10.15 6.26 -3.69
C LYS A 46 9.87 7.76 -3.78
N ARG A 47 9.34 8.24 -4.91
CA ARG A 47 8.97 9.65 -5.09
C ARG A 47 7.77 10.09 -4.25
N LEU A 48 6.83 9.18 -4.00
CA LEU A 48 5.71 9.43 -3.09
C LEU A 48 6.21 9.52 -1.65
N ALA A 49 7.06 8.57 -1.23
CA ALA A 49 7.65 8.58 0.10
C ALA A 49 8.54 9.80 0.35
N SER A 50 9.30 10.26 -0.64
CA SER A 50 10.11 11.47 -0.51
C SER A 50 9.29 12.74 -0.28
N LYS A 51 7.97 12.70 -0.50
CA LYS A 51 7.03 13.80 -0.18
C LYS A 51 6.43 13.69 1.23
N GLY A 52 6.91 12.76 2.05
CA GLY A 52 6.43 12.54 3.42
C GLY A 52 5.19 11.66 3.51
N LEU A 53 4.83 10.94 2.44
CA LEU A 53 3.71 9.99 2.46
C LEU A 53 4.18 8.62 2.93
N ARG A 54 3.37 7.94 3.74
CA ARG A 54 3.60 6.54 4.07
C ARG A 54 3.23 5.70 2.85
N VAL A 55 4.17 4.87 2.37
CA VAL A 55 3.98 4.05 1.16
C VAL A 55 4.35 2.61 1.45
N THR A 56 3.41 1.69 1.18
CA THR A 56 3.68 0.26 1.10
C THR A 56 3.58 -0.17 -0.36
N PHE A 57 4.69 -0.66 -0.90
CA PHE A 57 4.73 -1.32 -2.19
C PHE A 57 4.35 -2.80 -1.99
N VAL A 58 3.22 -3.20 -2.56
CA VAL A 58 2.70 -4.55 -2.48
C VAL A 58 3.06 -5.30 -3.76
N THR A 59 3.75 -6.42 -3.61
CA THR A 59 4.12 -7.34 -4.69
C THR A 59 3.62 -8.73 -4.36
N THR A 60 3.70 -9.65 -5.31
CA THR A 60 3.20 -11.01 -5.14
C THR A 60 4.31 -12.02 -4.99
N THR A 61 4.00 -13.23 -4.48
CA THR A 61 4.99 -14.29 -4.25
C THR A 61 5.72 -14.73 -5.53
N SER A 62 5.04 -14.76 -6.67
CA SER A 62 5.65 -15.02 -7.99
C SER A 62 6.79 -14.07 -8.37
N ILE A 63 6.75 -12.82 -7.87
CA ILE A 63 7.75 -11.77 -8.15
C ILE A 63 8.64 -11.51 -6.93
N GLY A 64 8.15 -11.82 -5.74
CA GLY A 64 8.76 -11.54 -4.45
C GLY A 64 10.16 -12.11 -4.31
N ASN A 65 10.43 -13.29 -4.88
CA ASN A 65 11.76 -13.91 -4.89
C ASN A 65 12.82 -13.03 -5.56
N SER A 66 12.45 -12.28 -6.61
CA SER A 66 13.36 -11.33 -7.27
C SER A 66 13.51 -10.01 -6.49
N MET A 67 12.61 -9.73 -5.55
CA MET A 67 12.55 -8.48 -4.79
C MET A 67 13.12 -8.54 -3.38
N GLN A 68 13.33 -9.73 -2.81
CA GLN A 68 13.95 -9.92 -1.49
C GLN A 68 15.34 -9.24 -1.36
N ALA A 69 15.98 -8.88 -2.48
CA ALA A 69 17.24 -8.15 -2.52
C ALA A 69 17.12 -6.61 -2.45
N LEU A 70 15.93 -6.03 -2.28
CA LEU A 70 15.72 -4.57 -2.29
C LEU A 70 15.35 -4.01 -0.90
N PRO A 71 16.31 -3.88 0.04
CA PRO A 71 16.09 -3.07 1.23
C PRO A 71 16.12 -1.59 0.82
N SER A 72 14.98 -0.93 0.77
CA SER A 72 14.90 0.52 0.57
C SER A 72 14.27 1.15 1.80
N HIS A 73 15.07 1.79 2.65
CA HIS A 73 14.64 2.46 3.89
C HIS A 73 13.52 3.50 3.71
N SER A 74 13.27 3.92 2.46
CA SER A 74 12.28 4.92 2.09
C SER A 74 10.86 4.38 1.90
N ILE A 75 10.67 3.07 1.67
CA ILE A 75 9.34 2.48 1.40
C ILE A 75 9.21 1.11 2.07
N ASN A 76 8.01 0.77 2.53
CA ASN A 76 7.73 -0.59 2.98
C ASN A 76 7.48 -1.47 1.76
N VAL A 77 7.96 -2.71 1.79
CA VAL A 77 7.66 -3.72 0.76
C VAL A 77 6.96 -4.88 1.44
N GLU A 78 5.81 -5.26 0.92
CA GLU A 78 5.01 -6.37 1.43
C GLU A 78 4.77 -7.37 0.30
N ILE A 79 4.92 -8.66 0.61
CA ILE A 79 4.71 -9.76 -0.33
C ILE A 79 3.42 -10.46 0.07
N ILE A 80 2.48 -10.55 -0.87
CA ILE A 80 1.21 -11.27 -0.72
C ILE A 80 1.17 -12.49 -1.64
N SER A 81 0.44 -13.54 -1.27
CA SER A 81 0.23 -14.67 -2.18
C SER A 81 -0.70 -14.26 -3.34
N ASP A 82 -0.34 -14.68 -4.56
CA ASP A 82 -1.16 -14.57 -5.77
C ASP A 82 -1.67 -15.91 -6.28
N GLY A 83 -1.53 -16.97 -5.48
CA GLY A 83 -1.88 -18.34 -5.86
C GLY A 83 -0.94 -18.97 -6.88
N SER A 84 0.25 -18.37 -7.10
CA SER A 84 1.29 -18.98 -7.94
C SER A 84 1.89 -20.24 -7.34
N GLU A 85 1.75 -20.46 -6.03
CA GLU A 85 2.19 -21.67 -5.35
C GLU A 85 1.34 -22.90 -5.72
N GLU A 86 0.14 -22.67 -6.25
CA GLU A 86 -0.82 -23.69 -6.70
C GLU A 86 -0.74 -23.94 -8.21
N ALA A 87 0.13 -23.21 -8.92
CA ALA A 87 0.29 -23.31 -10.35
C ALA A 87 1.16 -24.51 -10.75
N GLU A 88 0.75 -25.28 -11.77
CA GLU A 88 1.63 -26.25 -12.43
C GLU A 88 2.65 -25.53 -13.33
N ASP A 89 3.85 -26.11 -13.47
CA ASP A 89 5.04 -25.48 -14.10
C ASP A 89 4.84 -24.97 -15.55
N ALA A 90 3.77 -25.40 -16.24
CA ALA A 90 3.50 -25.09 -17.64
C ALA A 90 2.28 -24.18 -17.86
N GLU A 91 2.10 -23.18 -16.99
CA GLU A 91 1.01 -22.22 -17.17
C GLU A 91 1.34 -21.11 -18.17
N SER A 92 0.34 -20.69 -18.97
CA SER A 92 0.48 -19.53 -19.86
C SER A 92 0.51 -18.20 -19.08
N VAL A 93 1.12 -17.17 -19.69
CA VAL A 93 1.16 -15.80 -19.13
C VAL A 93 -0.25 -15.26 -18.87
N ASP A 94 -1.20 -15.56 -19.76
CA ASP A 94 -2.59 -15.09 -19.62
C ASP A 94 -3.28 -15.72 -18.42
N ALA A 95 -3.08 -17.03 -18.20
CA ALA A 95 -3.69 -17.71 -17.06
C ALA A 95 -3.05 -17.25 -15.73
N ALA A 96 -1.73 -17.05 -15.69
CA ALA A 96 -1.05 -16.46 -14.54
C ALA A 96 -1.59 -15.05 -14.21
N LEU A 97 -1.87 -14.26 -15.25
CA LEU A 97 -2.42 -12.92 -15.12
C LEU A 97 -3.87 -12.93 -14.62
N GLU A 98 -4.72 -13.82 -15.12
CA GLU A 98 -6.10 -13.94 -14.64
C GLU A 98 -6.15 -14.39 -13.18
N ARG A 99 -5.28 -15.32 -12.77
CA ARG A 99 -5.15 -15.67 -11.35
C ARG A 99 -4.70 -14.50 -10.49
N TYR A 100 -3.71 -13.74 -10.93
CA TYR A 100 -3.27 -12.53 -10.24
C TYR A 100 -4.44 -11.55 -10.05
N LYS A 101 -5.18 -11.23 -11.12
CA LYS A 101 -6.33 -10.31 -11.06
C LYS A 101 -7.37 -10.79 -10.05
N LEU A 102 -7.67 -12.09 -10.07
CA LEU A 102 -8.64 -12.69 -9.15
C LEU A 102 -8.20 -12.58 -7.69
N HIS A 103 -6.94 -12.86 -7.38
CA HIS A 103 -6.41 -12.80 -6.00
C HIS A 103 -6.26 -11.35 -5.51
N VAL A 104 -5.68 -10.46 -6.32
CA VAL A 104 -5.49 -9.06 -5.94
C VAL A 104 -6.83 -8.33 -5.78
N THR A 105 -7.83 -8.61 -6.62
CA THR A 105 -9.18 -8.00 -6.46
C THR A 105 -9.86 -8.45 -5.17
N LYS A 106 -9.62 -9.68 -4.71
CA LYS A 106 -10.12 -10.14 -3.41
C LYS A 106 -9.42 -9.40 -2.27
N LEU A 107 -8.10 -9.23 -2.38
CA LEU A 107 -7.29 -8.55 -1.37
C LEU A 107 -7.58 -7.05 -1.30
N SER A 108 -7.77 -6.38 -2.43
CA SER A 108 -8.08 -4.94 -2.46
C SER A 108 -9.45 -4.59 -1.88
N LYS A 109 -10.31 -5.59 -1.61
CA LYS A 109 -11.58 -5.42 -0.90
C LYS A 109 -11.46 -5.67 0.61
N ALA A 110 -10.35 -6.27 1.04
CA ALA A 110 -10.07 -6.57 2.44
C ALA A 110 -9.29 -5.47 3.16
N TYR A 111 -8.65 -4.58 2.39
CA TYR A 111 -7.97 -3.35 2.83
C TYR A 111 -8.79 -2.11 2.46
#